data_AF-A0A8H7WCI2-F1
#
_entry.id   AF-A0A8H7WCI2-F1
#
_cell.length_a   1.000
_cell.length_b   1.000
_cell.length_c   1.000
_cell.angle_alpha   90.00
_cell.angle_beta   90.00
_cell.angle_gamma   90.00
#
_symmetry.space_group_name_H-M   'P 1'
#
loop_
_entity.id
_entity.type
_entity.pdbx_description
1 polymer ?
#
loop_
_entity_poly.entity_id
_entity_poly.type
_entity_poly.pdbx_seq_one_letter_code
_entity_poly.pdbx_strand_id
1 'polypeptide(L)'
;GVVTVYASMPFDNMKTRMQSVGGGYSGMLDCAAKTLKRDGIWAFWRGTGPRLVRLTLSSGIAFTVYDQVIQTAKLFQQHPVKELQTM
;
A
#
# COMPACT_ATOMS: atom_id res chain seq x y z
N GLY A 1 -6.74 0.80 -7.36
CA GLY A 1 -5.83 0.69 -6.20
C GLY A 1 -4.79 -0.39 -6.43
N VAL A 2 -5.12 -1.64 -6.13
CA VAL A 2 -4.18 -2.78 -6.19
C VAL A 2 -3.62 -2.99 -7.60
N VAL A 3 -4.45 -2.95 -8.64
CA VAL A 3 -4.01 -3.14 -10.05
C VAL A 3 -2.97 -2.10 -10.49
N THR A 4 -3.16 -0.83 -10.12
CA THR A 4 -2.20 0.25 -10.39
C THR A 4 -0.87 0.00 -9.68
N VAL A 5 -0.92 -0.47 -8.43
CA VAL A 5 0.27 -0.81 -7.65
C VAL A 5 1.03 -1.97 -8.30
N TYR A 6 0.32 -3.00 -8.79
CA TYR A 6 0.94 -4.10 -9.53
C TYR A 6 1.57 -3.67 -10.86
N ALA A 7 0.96 -2.71 -11.57
CA ALA A 7 1.50 -2.19 -12.83
C ALA A 7 2.72 -1.27 -12.61
N SER A 8 2.71 -0.45 -11.55
CA SER A 8 3.81 0.49 -11.25
C SER A 8 4.97 -0.14 -10.48
N MET A 9 4.74 -1.25 -9.78
CA MET A 9 5.76 -1.94 -8.98
C MET A 9 6.98 -2.45 -9.76
N PRO A 10 6.87 -3.10 -10.93
CA PRO A 10 8.07 -3.49 -11.67
C PRO A 10 8.93 -2.28 -12.03
N PHE A 11 8.31 -1.14 -12.36
CA PHE A 11 9.02 0.10 -12.68
C PHE A 11 9.70 0.71 -11.44
N ASP A 12 9.01 0.76 -10.30
CA ASP A 12 9.58 1.26 -9.03
C ASP A 12 10.72 0.36 -8.52
N ASN A 13 10.59 -0.97 -8.66
CA ASN A 13 11.64 -1.93 -8.30
C ASN A 13 12.87 -1.81 -9.21
N MET A 14 12.68 -1.52 -10.51
CA MET A 14 13.78 -1.23 -11.42
C MET A 14 14.53 0.04 -11.03
N LYS A 15 13.79 1.11 -10.69
CA LYS A 15 14.38 2.40 -10.31
C LYS A 15 15.14 2.32 -8.98
N THR A 16 14.57 1.65 -7.98
CA THR A 16 15.23 1.46 -6.67
C THR A 16 16.47 0.57 -6.77
N ARG A 17 16.46 -0.49 -7.59
CA ARG A 17 17.67 -1.29 -7.87
C ARG A 17 18.76 -0.49 -8.60
N MET A 18 18.38 0.41 -9.51
CA MET A 18 19.32 1.31 -10.18
C MET A 18 19.94 2.33 -9.21
N GLN A 19 19.17 2.81 -8.23
CA GLN A 19 19.66 3.75 -7.19
C GLN A 19 20.35 3.05 -6.02
N SER A 20 20.24 1.71 -5.93
CA SER A 20 20.93 0.91 -4.92
C SER A 20 22.44 1.00 -5.14
N VAL A 21 23.15 1.46 -4.11
CA VAL A 21 24.59 1.63 -4.08
C VAL A 21 25.28 0.29 -4.40
N GLY A 22 25.77 0.13 -5.63
CA GLY A 22 26.44 -1.11 -6.09
C GLY A 22 26.10 -1.53 -7.53
N GLY A 23 25.20 -0.85 -8.21
CA GLY A 23 24.80 -1.21 -9.56
C GLY A 23 25.72 -0.68 -10.67
N GLY A 24 26.73 -1.45 -11.06
CA GLY A 24 27.42 -1.29 -12.35
C GLY A 24 26.50 -1.60 -13.55
N TYR A 25 25.40 -0.87 -13.66
CA TYR A 25 24.41 -1.00 -14.73
C TYR A 25 24.50 0.23 -15.63
N SER A 26 24.64 0.01 -16.94
CA SER A 26 24.81 1.11 -17.90
C SER A 26 23.51 1.89 -18.17
N GLY A 27 22.39 1.40 -17.65
CA GLY A 27 21.07 2.02 -17.75
C GLY A 27 19.96 1.14 -17.17
N MET A 28 18.74 1.71 -17.09
CA MET A 28 17.57 1.02 -16.53
C MET A 28 17.21 -0.27 -17.27
N LEU A 29 17.38 -0.30 -18.60
CA LEU A 29 17.13 -1.47 -19.44
C LEU A 29 18.17 -2.58 -19.25
N ASP A 30 19.45 -2.23 -19.06
CA ASP A 30 20.52 -3.19 -18.77
C ASP A 30 20.33 -3.84 -17.39
N CYS A 31 19.92 -3.06 -16.40
CA CYS A 31 19.52 -3.57 -15.08
C CYS A 31 18.32 -4.52 -15.18
N ALA A 32 17.30 -4.17 -16.00
CA ALA A 32 16.13 -5.01 -16.22
C ALA A 32 16.52 -6.34 -16.87
N ALA A 33 17.29 -6.30 -17.96
CA ALA A 33 17.71 -7.47 -18.71
C ALA A 33 18.58 -8.41 -17.84
N LYS A 34 19.54 -7.85 -17.08
CA LYS A 34 20.37 -8.63 -16.15
C LYS A 34 19.56 -9.25 -15.00
N THR A 35 18.62 -8.49 -14.43
CA THR A 35 17.72 -9.00 -13.37
C THR A 35 16.82 -10.10 -13.90
N LEU A 36 16.25 -9.93 -15.09
CA LEU A 36 15.40 -10.93 -15.73
C LEU A 36 16.20 -12.20 -16.07
N LYS A 37 17.44 -12.06 -16.56
CA LYS A 37 18.31 -13.18 -16.91
C LYS A 37 18.83 -13.94 -15.70
N ARG A 38 19.04 -13.27 -14.57
CA ARG A 38 19.61 -13.87 -13.35
C ARG A 38 18.56 -14.44 -12.41
N ASP A 39 17.51 -13.68 -12.15
CA ASP A 39 16.53 -13.95 -11.08
C ASP A 39 15.11 -14.22 -11.64
N GLY A 40 14.87 -14.01 -12.94
CA GLY A 40 13.59 -14.24 -13.60
C GLY A 40 12.56 -13.12 -13.41
N ILE A 41 11.36 -13.29 -14.00
CA ILE A 41 10.31 -12.24 -13.98
C ILE A 41 9.70 -12.04 -12.59
N TRP A 42 9.75 -13.09 -11.76
CA TRP A 42 9.31 -13.04 -10.36
C TRP A 42 10.23 -12.20 -9.47
N ALA A 43 11.48 -11.97 -9.88
CA ALA A 43 12.41 -11.11 -9.15
C ALA A 43 11.95 -9.65 -9.09
N PHE A 44 11.18 -9.20 -10.08
CA PHE A 44 10.57 -7.87 -10.11
C PHE A 44 9.42 -7.73 -9.11
N TRP A 45 8.81 -8.83 -8.69
CA TRP A 45 7.79 -8.88 -7.64
C TRP A 45 8.35 -9.26 -6.26
N ARG A 46 9.61 -9.69 -6.19
CA ARG A 46 10.28 -10.06 -4.94
C ARG A 46 10.63 -8.79 -4.14
N GLY A 47 9.67 -8.32 -3.36
CA GLY A 47 9.70 -7.03 -2.63
C GLY A 47 8.33 -6.33 -2.59
N THR A 48 7.42 -6.73 -3.47
CA THR A 48 6.03 -6.28 -3.53
C THR A 48 5.19 -6.77 -2.34
N GLY A 49 5.45 -7.98 -1.85
CA GLY A 49 4.75 -8.58 -0.71
C GLY A 49 4.71 -7.68 0.54
N PRO A 50 5.86 -7.24 1.09
CA PRO A 50 5.90 -6.33 2.24
C PRO A 50 5.11 -5.03 2.02
N ARG A 51 5.15 -4.47 0.80
CA ARG A 51 4.47 -3.22 0.47
C ARG A 51 2.96 -3.39 0.35
N LEU A 52 2.51 -4.53 -0.19
CA LEU A 52 1.09 -4.91 -0.21
C LEU A 52 0.57 -5.16 1.20
N VAL A 53 1.32 -5.89 2.03
CA VAL A 53 0.97 -6.13 3.45
C VAL A 53 0.81 -4.79 4.17
N ARG A 54 1.75 -3.85 3.99
CA ARG A 54 1.64 -2.50 4.55
C ARG A 54 0.39 -1.77 4.08
N LEU A 55 0.07 -1.85 2.78
CA LEU A 55 -1.10 -1.19 2.20
C LEU A 55 -2.40 -1.74 2.77
N THR A 56 -2.55 -3.07 2.78
CA THR A 56 -3.72 -3.76 3.34
C THR A 56 -3.88 -3.48 4.82
N LEU A 57 -2.79 -3.50 5.58
CA LEU A 57 -2.81 -3.18 7.01
C LEU A 57 -3.23 -1.73 7.26
N SER A 58 -2.68 -0.78 6.49
CA SER A 58 -3.05 0.63 6.59
C SER A 58 -4.52 0.87 6.26
N SER A 59 -5.05 0.19 5.24
CA SER A 59 -6.47 0.27 4.88
C SER A 59 -7.36 -0.36 5.95
N GLY A 60 -6.94 -1.47 6.57
CA GLY A 60 -7.65 -2.09 7.68
C GLY A 60 -7.76 -1.17 8.89
N ILE A 61 -6.65 -0.54 9.29
CA ILE A 61 -6.63 0.42 10.41
C ILE A 61 -7.54 1.61 10.12
N ALA A 62 -7.45 2.19 8.92
CA ALA A 62 -8.31 3.31 8.54
C ALA A 62 -9.80 2.95 8.61
N PHE A 63 -10.15 1.73 8.18
CA PHE A 63 -11.52 1.24 8.28
C PHE A 63 -11.97 1.08 9.74
N THR A 64 -11.14 0.48 10.60
CA THR A 64 -11.44 0.36 12.04
C THR A 64 -11.64 1.71 12.72
N VAL A 65 -10.76 2.68 12.44
CA VAL A 65 -10.87 4.03 13.00
C VAL A 65 -12.15 4.72 12.50
N TYR A 66 -12.45 4.60 11.20
CA TYR A 66 -13.65 5.17 10.62
C TYR A 66 -14.92 4.63 11.29
N ASP A 67 -14.98 3.32 11.53
CA ASP A 67 -16.11 2.66 12.18
C ASP A 67 -16.29 3.16 13.63
N GLN A 68 -15.19 3.29 14.38
CA GLN A 68 -15.19 3.83 15.74
C GLN A 68 -15.62 5.30 15.79
N VAL A 69 -15.17 6.13 14.86
CA VAL A 69 -15.55 7.54 14.76
C VAL A 69 -17.03 7.68 14.45
N ILE A 70 -17.55 6.89 13.50
CA ILE A 70 -18.98 6.90 13.17
C ILE A 70 -19.82 6.40 14.33
N GLN A 71 -19.39 5.34 15.00
CA GLN A 71 -20.10 4.80 16.16
C GLN A 71 -20.16 5.82 17.28
N THR A 72 -19.05 6.51 17.55
CA THR A 72 -18.99 7.58 18.55
C THR A 72 -19.87 8.77 18.14
N ALA A 73 -19.83 9.21 16.88
CA ALA A 73 -20.69 10.27 16.37
C ALA A 73 -22.18 9.92 16.47
N LYS A 74 -22.56 8.66 16.22
CA LYS A 74 -23.94 8.17 16.39
C LYS A 74 -24.36 8.18 17.87
N LEU A 75 -23.47 7.84 18.79
CA LEU A 75 -23.73 7.91 20.24
C LEU A 75 -23.96 9.35 20.70
N PHE A 76 -23.18 10.32 20.18
CA PHE A 76 -23.40 11.74 20.47
C PHE A 76 -24.68 12.29 19.85
N GLN A 77 -25.10 11.82 18.67
CA GLN A 77 -26.42 12.18 18.11
C GLN A 77 -27.60 11.58 18.89
N GLN A 78 -27.41 10.47 19.60
CA GLN A 78 -28.48 9.85 20.39
C GLN A 78 -28.76 10.53 21.73
N HIS A 79 -27.82 11.28 22.30
CA HIS A 79 -27.98 11.94 23.61
C HIS A 79 -28.84 13.23 23.62
N PRO A 80 -28.80 14.16 22.63
CA PRO A 80 -29.59 15.40 22.71
C PRO A 80 -31.10 15.23 22.41
N VAL A 81 -31.53 14.10 21.83
CA VAL A 81 -32.95 13.90 21.44
C VAL A 81 -33.73 13.06 22.46
N LYS A 82 -33.08 12.20 23.26
CA LYS A 82 -33.80 11.32 24.20
C LYS A 82 -34.31 12.04 25.45
N GLU A 83 -33.70 13.15 25.88
CA GLU A 83 -34.17 13.91 27.04
C GLU A 83 -35.40 14.79 26.74
N LEU A 84 -35.68 15.11 25.47
CA LEU A 84 -36.86 15.92 25.08
C LEU A 84 -38.13 15.10 24.81
N GLN A 85 -38.04 13.76 24.79
CA GLN A 85 -39.20 12.89 24.56
C GLN A 85 -39.75 12.27 25.85
N THR A 86 -39.19 12.64 27.02
CA THR A 86 -39.62 12.22 28.36
C THR A 86 -40.23 13.34 29.21
N MET A 87 -40.40 14.55 28.63
CA MET A 87 -41.24 15.64 29.15
C MET A 87 -42.48 15.78 28.27
#